data_AF-A0A357YHX2-F1
#
_entry.id   AF-A0A357YHX2-F1
#
_cell.length_a   1.000
_cell.length_b   1.000
_cell.length_c   1.000
_cell.angle_alpha   90.00
_cell.angle_beta   90.00
_cell.angle_gamma   90.00
#
_symmetry.space_group_name_H-M   'P 1'
#
loop_
_entity.id
_entity.type
_entity.pdbx_description
1 polymer ?
#
loop_
_entity_poly.entity_id
_entity_poly.type
_entity_poly.pdbx_seq_one_letter_code
_entity_poly.pdbx_strand_id
1 'polypeptide(L)' 'MAQPWIVLDRIATAEGVLELRQRGPRDFLITVGGLVLMNSLAHRSEVVLGQLACAGLATAAAPRVLVGGLGMGFTLRAVL' A
#
# COMPACT_ATOMS: atom_id res chain seq x y z
N MET A 1 18.52 -9.33 17.20
CA MET A 1 17.80 -8.30 17.99
C MET A 1 16.73 -7.69 17.12
N ALA A 2 15.50 -7.52 17.62
CA ALA A 2 14.44 -6.86 16.87
C ALA A 2 14.83 -5.39 16.66
N GLN A 3 14.86 -4.93 15.41
CA GLN A 3 15.14 -3.53 15.11
C GLN A 3 13.95 -2.67 15.54
N PRO A 4 14.17 -1.47 16.10
CA PRO A 4 13.08 -0.58 16.50
C PRO A 4 12.38 0.00 15.26
N TRP A 5 11.13 0.41 15.44
CA TRP A 5 10.43 1.24 14.46
C TRP A 5 10.94 2.68 14.53
N ILE A 6 11.18 3.27 13.36
CA ILE A 6 11.52 4.67 13.17
C ILE A 6 10.36 5.32 12.42
N VAL A 7 9.84 6.43 12.93
CA VAL A 7 8.85 7.24 12.18
C VAL A 7 9.61 8.05 11.13
N LEU A 8 9.34 7.77 9.86
CA LEU A 8 9.93 8.49 8.73
C LEU A 8 9.20 9.81 8.47
N ASP A 9 7.87 9.80 8.59
CA ASP A 9 7.05 10.99 8.39
C ASP A 9 5.71 10.87 9.14
N ARG A 10 5.07 12.01 9.41
CA ARG A 10 3.76 12.09 10.07
C ARG A 10 2.96 13.32 9.67
N ILE A 11 1.64 13.17 9.66
CA ILE A 11 0.69 14.28 9.48
C ILE A 11 -0.55 14.07 10.35
N ALA A 12 -1.13 15.17 10.86
CA ALA A 12 -2.42 15.11 11.55
C ALA A 12 -3.56 15.07 10.53
N THR A 13 -4.48 14.13 10.68
CA THR A 13 -5.73 14.05 9.90
C THR A 13 -6.94 14.06 10.84
N ALA A 14 -8.15 14.13 10.29
CA ALA A 14 -9.38 14.08 11.09
C ALA A 14 -9.58 12.72 11.79
N GLU A 15 -9.00 11.66 11.21
CA GLU A 15 -9.07 10.27 11.67
C GLU A 15 -7.94 9.90 12.65
N GLY A 16 -7.01 10.83 12.91
CA GLY A 16 -5.86 10.63 13.79
C GLY A 16 -4.53 10.97 13.12
N VAL A 17 -3.41 10.74 13.82
CA VAL A 17 -2.08 10.94 13.23
C VAL A 17 -1.80 9.83 12.24
N LEU A 18 -1.60 10.18 10.97
CA LEU A 18 -1.10 9.29 9.93
C LEU A 18 0.43 9.27 9.99
N GLU A 19 1.03 8.09 10.05
CA GLU A 19 2.47 7.93 10.12
C GLU A 19 2.97 6.88 9.12
N LEU A 20 4.13 7.16 8.53
CA LEU A 20 4.96 6.18 7.84
C LEU A 20 6.09 5.76 8.78
N ARG A 21 6.16 4.46 9.10
CA ARG A 21 7.19 3.88 9.95
C ARG A 21 8.04 2.89 9.17
N GLN A 22 9.31 2.77 9.55
CA GLN A 22 10.26 1.83 8.96
C GLN A 22 10.97 1.03 10.06
N ARG A 23 11.22 -0.26 9.80
CA ARG A 23 12.04 -1.14 10.63
C ARG A 23 13.08 -1.83 9.76
N GLY A 24 14.32 -1.37 9.84
CA GLY A 24 15.35 -1.86 8.95
C GLY A 24 15.11 -1.51 7.48
N PRO A 25 15.76 -2.20 6.53
CA PRO A 25 15.84 -1.72 5.16
C PRO A 25 14.58 -1.93 4.30
N ARG A 26 13.67 -2.84 4.66
CA ARG A 26 12.55 -3.27 3.79
C ARG A 26 11.18 -3.39 4.48
N ASP A 27 11.11 -3.16 5.77
CA ASP A 27 9.87 -3.28 6.53
C ASP A 27 9.28 -1.89 6.76
N PHE A 28 8.11 -1.64 6.18
CA PHE A 28 7.40 -0.38 6.26
C PHE A 28 5.98 -0.62 6.77
N LEU A 29 5.47 0.36 7.51
CA LEU A 29 4.16 0.32 8.14
C LEU A 29 3.49 1.70 8.00
N ILE A 30 2.26 1.73 7.51
CA ILE A 30 1.41 2.93 7.53
C ILE A 30 0.38 2.74 8.65
N THR A 31 0.28 3.72 9.54
CA THR A 31 -0.71 3.72 10.64
C THR A 31 -1.51 5.00 10.68
N VAL A 32 -2.78 4.94 11.07
CA VAL A 32 -3.60 6.12 11.39
C VAL A 32 -4.18 5.99 12.79
N GLY A 33 -3.98 6.99 13.64
CA GLY A 33 -4.48 6.96 15.02
C GLY A 33 -3.99 5.74 15.82
N GLY A 34 -2.81 5.20 15.46
CA GLY A 34 -2.25 3.98 16.06
C GLY A 34 -2.77 2.65 15.49
N LEU A 35 -3.77 2.67 14.60
CA LEU A 35 -4.25 1.49 13.88
C LEU A 35 -3.37 1.21 12.65
N VAL A 36 -3.07 -0.06 12.41
CA VAL A 36 -2.34 -0.48 11.20
C VAL A 36 -3.25 -0.41 9.99
N LEU A 37 -2.86 0.37 8.98
CA LEU A 37 -3.55 0.40 7.69
C LEU A 37 -2.95 -0.62 6.72
N MET A 38 -1.62 -0.58 6.53
CA MET A 38 -0.91 -1.43 5.58
C MET A 38 0.53 -1.67 6.03
N ASN A 39 1.14 -2.79 5.61
CA ASN A 39 2.57 -3.06 5.79
C ASN A 39 3.20 -3.58 4.49
N SER A 40 4.53 -3.52 4.39
CA SER A 40 5.24 -3.93 3.16
C SER A 40 5.31 -5.45 2.95
N LEU A 41 5.06 -6.25 3.99
CA LEU A 41 5.23 -7.71 3.96
C LEU A 41 3.96 -8.46 3.52
N ALA A 42 2.78 -7.96 3.90
CA ALA A 42 1.49 -8.56 3.60
C ALA A 42 0.73 -7.73 2.56
N HIS A 43 0.92 -8.07 1.28
CA HIS A 43 0.30 -7.36 0.16
C HIS A 43 -0.36 -8.29 -0.89
N ARG A 44 -0.69 -9.52 -0.49
CA ARG A 44 -1.23 -10.54 -1.40
C ARG A 44 -2.62 -10.15 -1.93
N SER A 45 -3.46 -9.55 -1.08
CA SER A 45 -4.78 -9.07 -1.44
C SER A 45 -4.72 -8.04 -2.57
N GLU A 46 -3.79 -7.10 -2.49
CA GLU A 46 -3.59 -5.98 -3.40
C GLU A 46 -3.15 -6.46 -4.78
N VAL A 47 -2.27 -7.47 -4.80
CA VAL A 47 -1.81 -8.12 -6.03
C VAL A 47 -2.95 -8.90 -6.70
N VAL A 48 -3.66 -9.73 -5.93
CA VAL A 48 -4.77 -10.55 -6.46
C VAL A 48 -5.91 -9.64 -6.95
N LEU A 49 -6.21 -8.55 -6.24
CA LEU A 49 -7.20 -7.57 -6.65
C LEU A 49 -6.86 -6.96 -8.02
N GLY A 50 -5.62 -6.52 -8.21
CA GLY A 50 -5.17 -5.95 -9.49
C GLY A 50 -5.26 -6.94 -10.63
N GLN A 51 -4.80 -8.18 -10.41
CA GLN A 51 -4.84 -9.26 -11.39
C GLN A 51 -6.28 -9.64 -11.79
N LEU A 52 -7.16 -9.84 -10.82
CA LEU A 52 -8.56 -10.21 -11.08
C LEU A 52 -9.32 -9.08 -11.77
N ALA A 53 -9.10 -7.83 -11.36
CA ALA A 53 -9.74 -6.67 -11.99
C ALA A 53 -9.30 -6.49 -13.46
N CYS A 54 -8.04 -6.78 -13.77
CA CYS A 54 -7.49 -6.59 -15.12
C CYS A 54 -7.56 -7.84 -16.01
N ALA A 55 -8.00 -8.99 -15.51
CA ALA A 55 -7.99 -10.25 -16.27
C ALA A 55 -8.69 -10.15 -17.63
N GLY A 56 -9.80 -9.40 -17.70
CA GLY A 56 -10.54 -9.17 -18.95
C GLY A 56 -9.99 -8.04 -19.84
N LEU A 57 -9.02 -7.26 -19.37
CA LEU A 57 -8.46 -6.12 -20.09
C LEU A 57 -7.28 -6.49 -21.00
N ALA A 58 -6.73 -7.69 -20.87
CA ALA A 58 -5.57 -8.15 -21.65
C ALA A 58 -5.81 -8.17 -23.17
N THR A 59 -7.07 -8.25 -23.60
CA THR A 59 -7.47 -8.24 -25.02
C THR A 59 -7.99 -6.89 -25.51
N ALA A 60 -8.09 -5.89 -24.62
CA ALA A 60 -8.51 -4.55 -24.99
C ALA A 60 -7.35 -3.80 -25.69
N ALA A 61 -7.65 -3.08 -26.77
CA ALA A 61 -6.62 -2.38 -27.54
C ALA A 61 -5.95 -1.22 -26.79
N ALA A 62 -6.67 -0.58 -25.86
CA ALA A 62 -6.16 0.55 -25.05
C ALA A 62 -6.92 0.67 -23.71
N PRO A 63 -6.76 -0.29 -22.78
CA PRO A 63 -7.46 -0.24 -21.50
C PRO A 63 -6.95 0.93 -20.65
N ARG A 64 -7.88 1.53 -19.88
CA ARG A 64 -7.56 2.55 -18.88
C ARG A 64 -8.03 2.06 -17.53
N VAL A 65 -7.13 2.02 -16.55
CA VAL A 65 -7.42 1.55 -15.19
C VAL A 65 -7.30 2.73 -14.23
N LEU A 66 -8.30 2.90 -13.35
CA LEU A 66 -8.25 3.83 -12.22
C LEU A 66 -7.99 3.04 -10.94
N VAL A 67 -6.91 3.37 -10.23
CA VAL A 67 -6.62 2.84 -8.90
C VAL A 67 -7.04 3.87 -7.87
N GLY A 68 -8.04 3.55 -7.06
CA GLY A 68 -8.52 4.42 -5.98
C GLY A 68 -7.63 4.33 -4.75
N GLY A 69 -6.92 5.42 -4.45
CA GLY A 69 -5.92 5.46 -3.37
C GLY A 69 -4.62 4.74 -3.73
N LEU A 70 -3.48 5.26 -3.26
CA LEU A 70 -2.17 4.68 -3.61
C LEU A 70 -1.64 3.73 -2.53
N GLY A 71 -1.83 4.07 -1.25
CA GLY A 71 -1.26 3.30 -0.13
C GLY A 71 0.24 3.08 -0.32
N MET A 72 0.67 1.82 -0.34
CA MET A 72 2.05 1.43 -0.65
C MET A 72 2.31 1.12 -2.14
N GLY A 73 1.33 1.31 -3.02
CA GLY A 73 1.47 1.15 -4.46
C GLY A 73 1.40 -0.29 -4.97
N PHE A 74 1.08 -1.28 -4.13
CA PHE A 74 1.04 -2.69 -4.53
C PHE A 74 -0.02 -2.99 -5.59
N THR A 75 -1.23 -2.44 -5.46
CA THR A 75 -2.27 -2.60 -6.48
C THR A 75 -1.89 -1.89 -7.77
N LEU A 76 -1.33 -0.68 -7.70
CA LEU A 76 -0.83 0.04 -8.88
C LEU A 76 0.21 -0.80 -9.63
N ARG A 77 1.19 -1.35 -8.91
CA ARG A 77 2.21 -2.24 -9.49
C ARG A 77 1.61 -3.49 -10.12
N ALA A 78 0.50 -4.01 -9.60
CA ALA A 78 -0.15 -5.21 -10.13
C ALA A 78 -0.96 -4.96 -11.41
N VAL A 79 -1.28 -3.70 -11.74
CA VAL A 79 -2.08 -3.32 -12.92
C VAL A 79 -1.28 -2.59 -14.00
N LEU A 80 0.02 -2.37 -13.78
CA LEU A 80 0.99 -1.82 -14.75
C LEU A 80 1.89 -2.93 -15.28
#